data_AF-A0A8H4J954-F1
#
_entry.id   AF-A0A8H4J954-F1
#
_cell.length_a   1.000
_cell.length_b   1.000
_cell.length_c   1.000
_cell.angle_alpha   90.00
_cell.angle_beta   90.00
_cell.angle_gamma   90.00
#
_symmetry.space_group_name_H-M   'P 1'
#
loop_
_entity.id
_entity.type
_entity.pdbx_description
1 polymer ?
#
loop_
_entity_poly.entity_id
_entity_poly.type
_entity_poly.pdbx_seq_one_letter_code
_entity_poly.pdbx_strand_id
1 'polypeptide(L)'
;MPLAKATVKDHLATSSDHFTLSLTLPNAGSTPMQPCRIRVTTDDELKRFAEIVELGAAVAFRAIRRLHPLGFNQEVQIAKRDFHRVVRRAKRLYWRNLIDSFSDSFSDSNSVFKAARWLRSPGAFQPPLLQVDDVIYESQIDKANALRRATLERRTAEDDITGLIQ
;
A
#
# COMPACT_ATOMS: atom_id res chain seq x y z
N MET A 1 11.96 -9.03 59.75
CA MET A 1 11.80 -8.65 58.32
C MET A 1 12.13 -7.17 58.19
N PRO A 2 13.12 -6.76 57.38
CA PRO A 2 13.38 -5.34 57.16
C PRO A 2 12.19 -4.72 56.42
N LEU A 3 11.64 -3.62 56.93
CA LEU A 3 10.51 -2.91 56.33
C LEU A 3 10.99 -1.73 55.46
N ALA A 4 10.16 -1.35 54.49
CA ALA A 4 10.36 -0.11 53.75
C ALA A 4 10.24 1.11 54.69
N LYS A 5 11.08 2.12 54.48
CA LYS A 5 11.09 3.36 55.26
C LYS A 5 10.79 4.54 54.36
N ALA A 6 9.89 5.43 54.80
CA ALA A 6 9.63 6.71 54.15
C ALA A 6 10.10 7.85 55.06
N THR A 7 10.75 8.87 54.50
CA THR A 7 11.18 10.07 55.21
C THR A 7 10.84 11.31 54.40
N VAL A 8 10.31 12.35 55.04
CA VAL A 8 10.13 13.67 54.41
C VAL A 8 11.51 14.33 54.26
N LYS A 9 11.78 14.96 53.11
CA LYS A 9 13.00 15.71 52.82
C LYS A 9 12.71 17.20 52.87
N ASP A 10 12.74 17.76 54.08
CA ASP A 10 12.38 19.16 54.34
C ASP A 10 13.34 20.17 53.69
N HIS A 11 14.61 19.77 53.47
CA HIS A 11 15.60 20.58 52.76
C HIS A 11 15.31 20.75 51.24
N LEU A 12 14.34 20.00 50.70
CA LEU A 12 13.88 20.13 49.32
C LEU A 12 12.55 20.91 49.22
N ALA A 13 12.05 21.45 50.33
CA ALA A 13 10.86 22.28 50.32
C ALA A 13 11.16 23.64 49.69
N THR A 14 10.74 23.83 48.44
CA THR A 14 10.53 25.17 47.85
C THR A 14 9.19 25.67 48.35
N SER A 15 9.10 26.94 48.80
CA SER A 15 7.99 27.60 49.52
C SER A 15 6.54 27.49 48.96
N SER A 16 6.30 26.69 47.93
CA SER A 16 5.00 26.12 47.62
C SER A 16 4.70 24.96 48.57
N ASP A 17 3.47 24.79 49.04
CA ASP A 17 3.01 23.70 49.92
C ASP A 17 3.17 22.28 49.30
N HIS A 18 4.41 21.86 49.06
CA HIS A 18 4.79 20.60 48.44
C HIS A 18 5.87 19.93 49.31
N PHE A 19 5.55 18.72 49.79
CA PHE A 19 6.49 17.89 50.55
C PHE A 19 7.16 16.88 49.64
N THR A 20 8.49 16.77 49.72
CA THR A 20 9.24 15.72 49.02
C THR A 20 9.41 14.51 49.94
N LEU A 21 8.92 13.34 49.52
CA LEU A 21 9.10 12.07 50.24
C LEU A 21 10.23 11.25 49.64
N SER A 22 11.07 10.65 50.50
CA SER A 22 12.12 9.70 50.12
C SER A 22 11.76 8.32 50.65
N LEU A 23 11.61 7.35 49.73
CA LEU A 23 11.31 5.96 50.05
C LEU A 23 12.57 5.11 49.92
N THR A 24 12.91 4.38 50.98
CA THR A 24 14.01 3.41 50.99
C THR A 24 13.40 2.02 51.07
N LEU A 25 13.58 1.24 50.01
CA LEU A 25 13.13 -0.14 49.94
C LEU A 25 14.27 -1.06 50.37
N PRO A 26 14.04 -2.04 51.26
CA PRO A 26 15.04 -3.03 51.59
C PRO A 26 15.37 -3.83 50.33
N ASN A 27 16.66 -3.99 50.04
CA ASN A 27 17.14 -4.82 48.94
C ASN A 27 16.76 -6.28 49.24
N ALA A 28 15.62 -6.71 48.72
CA ALA A 28 15.30 -8.13 48.62
C ALA A 28 16.25 -8.66 47.55
N GLY A 29 17.41 -9.16 47.97
CA GLY A 29 18.44 -9.66 47.06
C GLY A 29 17.78 -10.49 45.96
N SER A 30 17.81 -9.99 44.73
CA SER A 30 17.30 -10.75 43.61
C SER A 30 18.22 -11.96 43.49
N THR A 31 17.67 -13.16 43.67
CA THR A 31 18.40 -14.35 43.32
C THR A 31 18.81 -14.22 41.85
N PRO A 32 20.10 -14.41 41.51
CA PRO A 32 20.52 -14.40 40.12
C PRO A 32 19.64 -15.40 39.37
N MET A 33 18.81 -14.88 38.46
CA MET A 33 17.91 -15.71 37.68
C MET A 33 18.79 -16.52 36.74
N GLN A 34 19.12 -17.75 37.15
CA GLN A 34 19.84 -18.69 36.31
C GLN A 34 19.05 -18.81 35.00
N PRO A 35 19.65 -18.58 33.82
CA PRO A 35 19.00 -18.83 32.56
C PRO A 35 18.76 -20.34 32.45
N CYS A 36 17.64 -20.80 32.97
CA CYS A 36 17.22 -22.18 32.91
C CYS A 36 16.49 -22.40 31.59
N ARG A 37 16.98 -23.34 30.80
CA ARG A 37 16.29 -23.80 29.59
C ARG A 37 15.07 -24.59 30.04
N ILE A 38 13.91 -23.93 30.10
CA ILE A 38 12.64 -24.55 30.45
C ILE A 38 12.41 -25.71 29.47
N ARG A 39 12.43 -26.94 29.98
CA ARG A 39 12.08 -28.13 29.22
C ARG A 39 10.64 -28.46 29.56
N VAL A 40 9.76 -28.38 28.57
CA VAL A 40 8.39 -28.86 28.63
C VAL A 40 8.41 -30.24 28.01
N THR A 41 8.23 -31.29 28.81
CA THR A 41 8.41 -32.68 28.37
C THR A 41 7.12 -33.49 28.39
N THR A 42 6.15 -33.07 29.20
CA THR A 42 4.83 -33.72 29.30
C THR A 42 3.73 -32.84 28.71
N ASP A 43 2.61 -33.48 28.33
CA ASP A 43 1.46 -32.79 27.75
C ASP A 43 0.77 -31.87 28.77
N ASP A 44 0.75 -32.26 30.04
CA ASP A 44 0.23 -31.44 31.15
C ASP A 44 1.08 -30.17 31.38
N GLU A 45 2.42 -30.29 31.29
CA GLU A 45 3.33 -29.14 31.35
C GLU A 45 3.10 -28.19 30.16
N LEU A 46 2.86 -28.75 28.97
CA LEU A 46 2.58 -27.97 27.76
C LEU A 46 1.27 -27.20 27.89
N LYS A 47 0.23 -27.86 28.39
CA LYS A 47 -1.07 -27.25 28.66
C LYS A 47 -0.96 -26.11 29.66
N ARG A 48 -0.26 -26.33 30.78
CA ARG A 48 -0.02 -25.30 31.80
C ARG A 48 0.81 -24.12 31.25
N PHE A 49 1.79 -24.38 30.40
CA PHE A 49 2.57 -23.32 29.76
C PHE A 49 1.70 -22.49 28.81
N ALA A 50 0.85 -23.12 28.00
CA ALA A 50 -0.08 -22.43 27.13
C ALA A 50 -1.02 -21.51 27.92
N GLU A 51 -1.60 -21.98 29.03
CA GLU A 51 -2.44 -21.16 29.91
C GLU A 51 -1.70 -19.93 30.46
N ILE A 52 -0.43 -20.09 30.87
CA ILE A 52 0.39 -18.97 31.36
C ILE A 52 0.67 -17.97 30.24
N VAL A 53 0.97 -18.44 29.03
CA VAL A 53 1.20 -17.56 27.86
C VAL A 53 -0.07 -16.81 27.51
N GLU A 54 -1.22 -17.47 27.48
CA GLU A 54 -2.51 -16.82 27.21
C GLU A 54 -2.87 -15.77 28.27
N LEU A 55 -2.70 -16.10 29.55
CA LEU A 55 -2.87 -15.15 30.65
C LEU A 55 -1.94 -13.94 30.50
N GLY A 56 -0.65 -14.18 30.26
CA GLY A 56 0.34 -13.14 30.06
C GLY A 56 0.01 -12.23 28.87
N ALA A 57 -0.38 -12.83 27.73
CA ALA A 57 -0.81 -12.10 26.55
C ALA A 57 -2.06 -11.26 26.81
N ALA A 58 -3.07 -11.83 27.50
CA ALA A 58 -4.30 -11.12 27.84
C ALA A 58 -4.04 -9.92 28.76
N VAL A 59 -3.17 -10.07 29.76
CA VAL A 59 -2.77 -8.99 30.67
C VAL A 59 -2.00 -7.91 29.91
N ALA A 60 -1.04 -8.28 29.07
CA ALA A 60 -0.29 -7.34 28.24
C ALA A 60 -1.21 -6.56 27.29
N PHE A 61 -2.14 -7.24 26.61
CA PHE A 61 -3.13 -6.58 25.75
C PHE A 61 -4.01 -5.60 26.51
N ARG A 62 -4.48 -5.97 27.71
CA ARG A 62 -5.26 -5.07 28.57
C ARG A 62 -4.42 -3.87 29.03
N ALA A 63 -3.16 -4.06 29.38
CA ALA A 63 -2.24 -2.98 29.73
C ALA A 63 -2.02 -2.01 28.55
N ILE A 64 -1.77 -2.54 27.36
CA ILE A 64 -1.61 -1.74 26.13
C ILE A 64 -2.89 -0.94 25.83
N ARG A 65 -4.08 -1.53 25.95
CA ARG A 65 -5.36 -0.80 25.76
C ARG A 65 -5.59 0.29 26.80
N ARG A 66 -5.12 0.10 28.05
CA ARG A 66 -5.20 1.12 29.11
C ARG A 66 -4.21 2.26 28.87
N LEU A 67 -2.99 1.95 28.46
CA LEU A 67 -1.94 2.93 28.17
C LEU A 67 -2.24 3.72 26.88
N HIS A 68 -2.91 3.11 25.91
CA HIS A 68 -3.27 3.73 24.64
C HIS A 68 -4.80 3.72 24.42
N PRO A 69 -5.56 4.50 25.20
CA PRO A 69 -7.02 4.49 25.18
C PRO A 69 -7.62 4.99 23.84
N LEU A 70 -6.86 5.77 23.07
CA LEU A 70 -7.26 6.32 21.77
C LEU A 70 -6.76 5.50 20.56
N GLY A 71 -6.13 4.34 20.82
CA GLY A 71 -5.56 3.46 19.80
C GLY A 71 -4.03 3.39 19.86
N PHE A 72 -3.50 2.18 19.70
CA PHE A 72 -2.06 1.94 19.66
C PHE A 72 -1.43 2.65 18.44
N ASN A 73 -0.34 3.40 18.65
CA ASN A 73 0.38 4.13 17.60
C ASN A 73 -0.50 5.13 16.79
N GLN A 74 -1.36 5.89 17.47
CA GLN A 74 -2.23 6.89 16.85
C GLN A 74 -1.46 7.87 15.94
N GLU A 75 -0.29 8.33 16.38
CA GLU A 75 0.58 9.22 15.58
C GLU A 75 1.04 8.56 14.27
N VAL A 76 1.43 7.29 14.30
CA VAL A 76 1.83 6.53 13.10
C VAL A 76 0.64 6.37 12.14
N GLN A 77 -0.56 6.12 12.67
CA GLN A 77 -1.77 6.00 11.86
C GLN A 77 -2.18 7.34 11.23
N ILE A 78 -2.04 8.45 11.96
CA ILE A 78 -2.26 9.81 11.46
C ILE A 78 -1.24 10.12 10.36
N ALA A 79 0.05 9.91 10.61
CA ALA A 79 1.11 10.13 9.64
C ALA A 79 0.90 9.32 8.35
N LYS A 80 0.53 8.04 8.47
CA LYS A 80 0.19 7.18 7.32
C LYS A 80 -1.01 7.72 6.54
N ARG A 81 -2.05 8.19 7.23
CA ARG A 81 -3.24 8.79 6.60
C ARG A 81 -2.87 10.06 5.84
N ASP A 82 -2.08 10.92 6.44
CA ASP A 82 -1.69 12.21 5.85
C ASP A 82 -0.77 12.03 4.65
N PHE A 83 0.19 11.11 4.73
CA PHE A 83 0.99 10.70 3.58
C PHE A 83 0.11 10.23 2.41
N HIS A 84 -0.87 9.34 2.67
CA HIS A 84 -1.79 8.91 1.63
C HIS A 84 -2.64 10.05 1.06
N ARG A 85 -3.02 11.05 1.87
CA ARG A 85 -3.72 12.25 1.39
C ARG A 85 -2.82 13.05 0.45
N VAL A 86 -1.56 13.26 0.80
CA VAL A 86 -0.56 13.96 -0.03
C VAL A 86 -0.37 13.23 -1.35
N VAL A 87 -0.12 11.91 -1.32
CA VAL A 87 0.05 11.10 -2.54
C VAL A 87 -1.18 11.16 -3.43
N ARG A 88 -2.38 11.02 -2.85
CA ARG A 88 -3.65 11.13 -3.61
C ARG A 88 -3.84 12.52 -4.21
N ARG A 89 -3.46 13.58 -3.51
CA ARG A 89 -3.52 14.96 -4.03
C ARG A 89 -2.52 15.16 -5.17
N ALA A 90 -1.28 14.72 -5.00
CA ALA A 90 -0.23 14.81 -6.02
C ALA A 90 -0.60 14.03 -7.29
N LYS A 91 -1.07 12.79 -7.16
CA LYS A 91 -1.57 12.00 -8.30
C LYS A 91 -2.72 12.72 -9.02
N ARG A 92 -3.72 13.23 -8.29
CA ARG A 92 -4.83 13.97 -8.89
C ARG A 92 -4.38 15.26 -9.59
N LEU A 93 -3.36 15.93 -9.07
CA LEU A 93 -2.80 17.13 -9.69
C LEU A 93 -2.07 16.78 -10.99
N TYR A 94 -1.24 15.74 -10.96
CA TYR A 94 -0.58 15.21 -12.16
C TYR A 94 -1.60 14.90 -13.27
N TRP A 95 -2.68 14.17 -12.94
CA TRP A 95 -3.71 13.84 -13.93
C TRP A 95 -4.45 15.06 -14.47
N ARG A 96 -4.75 16.06 -13.62
CA ARG A 96 -5.36 17.32 -14.07
C ARG A 96 -4.45 18.06 -15.03
N ASN A 97 -3.19 18.29 -14.64
CA ASN A 97 -2.23 18.99 -15.49
C ASN A 97 -1.99 18.25 -16.81
N LEU A 98 -2.00 16.90 -16.81
CA LEU A 98 -1.89 16.10 -18.02
C LEU A 98 -3.09 16.34 -18.95
N ILE A 99 -4.31 16.36 -18.41
CA ILE A 99 -5.53 16.62 -19.21
C ILE A 99 -5.56 18.07 -19.70
N ASP A 100 -5.21 19.04 -18.85
CA ASP A 100 -5.18 20.45 -19.22
C ASP A 100 -4.16 20.71 -20.34
N SER A 101 -3.03 19.99 -20.35
CA SER A 101 -2.05 20.05 -21.45
C SER A 101 -2.59 19.59 -22.81
N PHE A 102 -3.69 18.83 -22.85
CA PHE A 102 -4.35 18.45 -24.11
C PHE A 102 -5.11 19.63 -24.73
N SER A 103 -5.60 20.53 -23.89
CA SER A 103 -6.45 21.65 -24.29
C SER A 103 -5.65 22.83 -24.84
N ASP A 104 -4.40 23.01 -24.37
CA ASP A 104 -3.56 24.16 -24.73
C ASP A 104 -2.82 24.02 -26.08
N SER A 105 -2.74 22.82 -26.66
CA SER A 105 -2.12 22.59 -27.97
C SER A 105 -2.90 21.55 -28.77
N PHE A 106 -3.70 22.03 -29.73
CA PHE A 106 -4.43 21.22 -30.72
C PHE A 106 -3.51 20.30 -31.58
N SER A 107 -2.20 20.28 -31.32
CA SER A 107 -1.19 19.53 -32.07
C SER A 107 -0.20 18.72 -31.22
N ASP A 108 -0.31 18.65 -29.88
CA ASP A 108 0.59 17.81 -29.06
C ASP A 108 -0.02 16.42 -28.80
N SER A 109 -0.16 15.62 -29.87
CA SER A 109 -0.74 14.26 -29.84
C SER A 109 -0.05 13.31 -28.85
N ASN A 110 1.21 13.57 -28.47
CA ASN A 110 2.00 12.76 -27.53
C ASN A 110 1.37 12.69 -26.12
N SER A 111 0.76 13.78 -25.70
CA SER A 111 0.11 13.92 -24.39
C SER A 111 -1.10 12.97 -24.28
N VAL A 112 -1.92 12.87 -25.32
CA VAL A 112 -3.05 11.94 -25.46
C VAL A 112 -2.57 10.49 -25.40
N PHE A 113 -1.48 10.17 -26.11
CA PHE A 113 -0.89 8.82 -26.05
C PHE A 113 -0.37 8.46 -24.66
N LYS A 114 0.23 9.41 -23.93
CA LYS A 114 0.67 9.19 -22.54
C LYS A 114 -0.50 8.89 -21.62
N ALA A 115 -1.65 9.55 -21.74
CA ALA A 115 -2.83 9.21 -20.95
C ALA A 115 -3.46 7.87 -21.36
N ALA A 116 -3.66 7.65 -22.66
CA ALA A 116 -4.26 6.42 -23.17
C ALA A 116 -3.42 5.17 -22.85
N ARG A 117 -2.10 5.32 -22.74
CA ARG A 117 -1.18 4.23 -22.34
C ARG A 117 -1.53 3.62 -20.99
N TRP A 118 -2.09 4.39 -20.05
CA TRP A 118 -2.47 3.86 -18.74
C TRP A 118 -3.82 3.14 -18.72
N LEU A 119 -4.69 3.39 -19.72
CA LEU A 119 -5.93 2.62 -19.89
C LEU A 119 -5.69 1.26 -20.55
N ARG A 120 -4.62 1.12 -21.35
CA ARG A 120 -4.25 -0.17 -21.93
C ARG A 120 -3.49 -1.01 -20.93
N SER A 121 -4.04 -2.18 -20.61
CA SER A 121 -3.24 -3.24 -19.98
C SER A 121 -2.04 -3.53 -20.90
N PRO A 122 -0.81 -3.71 -20.38
CA PRO A 122 0.37 -4.01 -21.18
C PRO A 122 0.36 -5.43 -21.80
N GLY A 123 -0.83 -6.01 -22.00
CA GLY A 123 -0.98 -7.22 -22.79
C GLY A 123 -0.56 -6.96 -24.23
N ALA A 124 0.05 -7.95 -24.86
CA ALA A 124 0.35 -7.89 -26.29
C ALA A 124 -0.97 -7.71 -27.03
N PHE A 125 -1.26 -6.49 -27.47
CA PHE A 125 -2.28 -6.27 -28.48
C PHE A 125 -1.79 -7.00 -29.73
N GLN A 126 -2.27 -8.21 -29.92
CA GLN A 126 -2.14 -8.96 -31.16
C GLN A 126 -3.24 -8.41 -32.07
N PRO A 127 -2.95 -7.50 -33.01
CA PRO A 127 -3.96 -7.11 -33.99
C PRO A 127 -4.43 -8.37 -34.70
N PRO A 128 -5.75 -8.52 -34.97
CA PRO A 128 -6.28 -9.66 -35.72
C PRO A 128 -5.43 -9.92 -36.97
N LEU A 129 -5.16 -11.20 -37.25
CA LEU A 129 -4.47 -11.60 -38.47
C LEU A 129 -5.31 -11.15 -39.67
N LEU A 130 -4.69 -10.44 -40.61
CA LEU A 130 -5.37 -9.94 -41.80
C LEU A 130 -5.32 -11.04 -42.88
N GLN A 131 -6.48 -11.55 -43.26
CA GLN A 131 -6.64 -12.52 -44.34
C GLN A 131 -7.34 -11.82 -45.51
N VAL A 132 -6.69 -11.80 -46.66
CA VAL A 132 -7.24 -11.33 -47.94
C VAL A 132 -7.00 -12.45 -48.94
N ASP A 133 -8.06 -12.93 -49.60
CA ASP A 133 -8.01 -13.99 -50.62
C ASP A 133 -7.19 -15.23 -50.17
N ASP A 134 -7.45 -15.69 -48.94
CA ASP A 134 -6.85 -16.88 -48.31
C ASP A 134 -5.35 -16.79 -47.94
N VAL A 135 -4.73 -15.62 -48.08
CA VAL A 135 -3.34 -15.37 -47.66
C VAL A 135 -3.31 -14.59 -46.35
N ILE A 136 -2.56 -15.11 -45.36
CA ILE A 136 -2.36 -14.47 -44.06
C ILE A 136 -1.14 -13.55 -44.14
N TYR A 137 -1.36 -12.27 -43.83
CA TYR A 137 -0.29 -11.28 -43.79
C TYR A 137 0.16 -11.02 -42.35
N GLU A 138 1.44 -11.22 -42.05
CA GLU A 138 2.00 -11.07 -40.70
C GLU A 138 2.56 -9.67 -40.44
N SER A 139 3.35 -9.12 -41.38
CA SER A 139 4.02 -7.83 -41.25
C SER A 139 3.07 -6.65 -41.47
N GLN A 140 3.31 -5.54 -40.76
CA GLN A 140 2.50 -4.32 -40.89
C GLN A 140 2.56 -3.71 -42.30
N ILE A 141 3.69 -3.81 -42.99
CA ILE A 141 3.85 -3.30 -44.36
C ILE A 141 3.07 -4.15 -45.37
N ASP A 142 3.06 -5.47 -45.18
CA ASP A 142 2.34 -6.39 -46.06
C ASP A 142 0.83 -6.24 -45.88
N LYS A 143 0.37 -6.06 -44.64
CA LYS A 143 -1.02 -5.72 -44.33
C LYS A 143 -1.48 -4.43 -45.02
N ALA A 144 -0.66 -3.38 -44.97
CA ALA A 144 -0.97 -2.10 -45.60
C ALA A 144 -1.05 -2.22 -47.13
N ASN A 145 -0.13 -2.96 -47.75
CA ASN A 145 -0.14 -3.21 -49.18
C ASN A 145 -1.33 -4.08 -49.60
N ALA A 146 -1.64 -5.15 -48.87
CA ALA A 146 -2.79 -6.01 -49.14
C ALA A 146 -4.11 -5.23 -49.12
N LEU A 147 -4.30 -4.36 -48.11
CA LEU A 147 -5.46 -3.46 -48.04
C LEU A 147 -5.51 -2.47 -49.20
N ARG A 148 -4.36 -1.90 -49.58
CA ARG A 148 -4.27 -0.99 -50.73
C ARG A 148 -4.75 -1.69 -52.01
N ARG A 149 -4.26 -2.90 -52.27
CA ARG A 149 -4.67 -3.70 -53.44
C ARG A 149 -6.16 -4.06 -53.39
N ALA A 150 -6.61 -4.64 -52.29
CA ALA A 150 -7.99 -5.10 -52.12
C ALA A 150 -9.04 -3.98 -52.18
N THR A 151 -8.66 -2.73 -51.88
CA THR A 151 -9.58 -1.59 -51.75
C THR A 151 -9.47 -0.60 -52.90
N LEU A 152 -8.25 -0.26 -53.33
CA LEU A 152 -8.01 0.77 -54.35
C LEU A 152 -7.86 0.18 -55.75
N GLU A 153 -7.33 -1.03 -55.88
CA GLU A 153 -7.08 -1.65 -57.19
C GLU A 153 -8.29 -2.44 -57.71
N ARG A 154 -9.39 -2.56 -56.93
CA ARG A 154 -10.68 -3.09 -57.40
C ARG A 154 -11.45 -2.14 -58.31
N ARG A 155 -11.14 -0.84 -58.32
CA ARG A 155 -11.84 0.14 -59.17
C ARG A 155 -11.31 0.13 -60.60
N THR A 156 -11.41 -1.00 -61.28
CA THR A 156 -11.24 -1.06 -62.73
C THR A 156 -12.60 -0.87 -63.41
N ALA A 157 -12.60 -0.40 -64.67
CA ALA A 157 -13.80 0.05 -65.38
C ALA A 157 -14.85 -1.07 -65.59
N GLU A 158 -14.53 -2.33 -65.27
CA GLU A 158 -15.46 -3.46 -65.32
C GLU A 158 -16.44 -3.50 -64.14
N ASP A 159 -16.17 -2.80 -63.03
CA ASP A 159 -17.05 -2.66 -61.86
C ASP A 159 -18.08 -1.51 -62.01
N ASP A 160 -18.04 -0.77 -63.12
CA ASP A 160 -19.02 0.27 -63.42
C ASP A 160 -20.41 -0.34 -63.73
N ILE A 161 -21.45 0.25 -63.16
CA ILE A 161 -22.84 -0.22 -63.26
C ILE A 161 -23.30 -0.10 -64.73
N THR A 162 -23.28 -1.19 -65.49
CA THR A 162 -23.91 -1.28 -66.82
C THR A 162 -25.43 -1.27 -66.67
N GLY A 163 -26.05 -0.09 -66.51
CA GLY A 163 -27.50 -0.06 -66.35
C GLY A 163 -28.14 1.30 -66.14
N LEU A 164 -27.81 2.33 -66.93
CA LEU A 164 -28.65 3.53 -67.04
C LEU A 164 -28.58 4.16 -68.45
N ILE A 165 -28.97 3.39 -69.47
CA ILE A 165 -29.52 3.98 -70.71
C ILE A 165 -30.71 3.13 -71.15
N GLN A 166 -31.92 3.57 -70.78
CA GLN A 166 -33.15 3.41 -71.55
C GLN A 166 -34.01 4.66 -71.37
#